data_AF-A0A960WZW0-F1
#
_entry.id   AF-A0A960WZW0-F1
#
_cell.length_a   1.000
_cell.length_b   1.000
_cell.length_c   1.000
_cell.angle_alpha   90.00
_cell.angle_beta   90.00
_cell.angle_gamma   90.00
#
_symmetry.space_group_name_H-M   'P 1'
#
loop_
_entity.id
_entity.type
_entity.pdbx_description
1 polymer ?
#
loop_
_entity_poly.entity_id
_entity_poly.type
_entity_poly.pdbx_seq_one_letter_code
_entity_poly.pdbx_strand_id
1 'polypeptide(L)'
;MMTINDLSIEEIKARLDIPTVWRLLALPGEPGKSIASPFREDRKPSFSVFDNGRRYRDHSTGDAGTVVDFVALALDLPLGDAVKWARAHCGGAVVPVPMAAPTYRAKAGGGVGEKGRAIPRLRLSRADELEALAALRGIKVETLKAAESCGLLMFTEWAGRVAWCVCDPGGRIAEGRRLDGRVWEAYKTLPARKCHAWGGGKDWPVNLEAAARCEKLLLVEGGPDVLAALEIVRREGVEGSVGVAGILGAGNTRLDPAALPFFRGKAVRLFPHADEAGRNAARAWARLLRDAGAARVDAFDLSGLIRADGEQGKDVCDVLNIAPECQAEKVKFQGRMTP
;
A
#
# COMPACT_ATOMS: atom_id res chain seq x y z
N MET A 1 11.95 25.94 10.98
CA MET A 1 11.35 24.81 10.26
C MET A 1 12.18 23.58 10.65
N MET A 2 11.68 22.75 11.58
CA MET A 2 12.41 21.54 12.01
C MET A 2 12.39 20.53 10.86
N THR A 3 13.56 20.13 10.39
CA THR A 3 13.74 19.02 9.45
C THR A 3 13.35 17.71 10.14
N ILE A 4 12.77 16.76 9.40
CA ILE A 4 12.32 15.45 9.89
C ILE A 4 13.45 14.62 10.55
N ASN A 5 14.71 15.02 10.35
CA ASN A 5 15.90 14.37 10.91
C ASN A 5 16.23 14.69 12.38
N ASP A 6 15.60 15.69 13.01
CA ASP A 6 16.00 16.15 14.36
C ASP A 6 15.05 15.76 15.49
N LEU A 7 14.06 14.91 15.25
CA LEU A 7 13.12 14.49 16.32
C LEU A 7 13.85 13.68 17.40
N SER A 8 13.78 14.15 18.64
CA SER A 8 14.23 13.41 19.81
C SER A 8 13.37 12.15 20.02
N ILE A 9 13.90 11.16 20.74
CA ILE A 9 13.15 9.93 21.06
C ILE A 9 11.86 10.24 21.84
N GLU A 10 11.87 11.26 22.70
CA GLU A 10 10.69 11.69 23.44
C GLU A 10 9.63 12.32 22.53
N GLU A 11 10.04 13.11 21.54
CA GLU A 11 9.09 13.64 20.54
C GLU A 11 8.50 12.54 19.66
N ILE A 12 9.27 11.50 19.32
CA ILE A 12 8.74 10.33 18.61
C ILE A 12 7.65 9.65 19.45
N LYS A 13 7.94 9.35 20.72
CA LYS A 13 6.99 8.71 21.64
C LYS A 13 5.74 9.57 21.89
N ALA A 14 5.84 10.88 21.72
CA ALA A 14 4.71 11.79 21.84
C ALA A 14 3.83 11.83 20.58
N ARG A 15 4.41 11.60 19.39
CA ARG A 15 3.75 11.76 18.08
C ARG A 15 3.30 10.46 17.44
N LEU A 16 3.88 9.33 17.84
CA LEU A 16 3.60 8.02 17.28
C LEU A 16 3.16 7.07 18.41
N ASP A 17 2.05 6.39 18.21
CA ASP A 17 1.51 5.40 19.16
C ASP A 17 1.49 3.99 18.56
N ILE A 18 1.40 2.99 19.43
CA ILE A 18 1.38 1.57 19.05
C ILE A 18 0.19 1.28 18.15
N PRO A 19 -1.04 1.79 18.36
CA PRO A 19 -2.13 1.58 17.41
C PRO A 19 -1.86 2.11 16.00
N THR A 20 -1.17 3.24 15.87
CA THR A 20 -0.75 3.77 14.58
C THR A 20 0.30 2.88 13.95
N VAL A 21 1.33 2.47 14.69
CA VAL A 21 2.32 1.51 14.19
C VAL A 21 1.69 0.17 13.81
N TRP A 22 0.75 -0.33 14.62
CA TRP A 22 0.01 -1.56 14.37
C TRP A 22 -0.70 -1.53 13.02
N ARG A 23 -1.35 -0.40 12.71
CA ARG A 23 -1.99 -0.16 11.41
C ARG A 23 -0.95 -0.07 10.28
N LEU A 24 0.07 0.78 10.45
CA LEU A 24 1.13 0.98 9.46
C LEU A 24 1.83 -0.33 9.07
N LEU A 25 1.99 -1.24 10.03
CA LEU A 25 2.61 -2.55 9.82
C LEU A 25 1.61 -3.66 9.46
N ALA A 26 0.33 -3.32 9.31
CA ALA A 26 -0.76 -4.24 9.00
C ALA A 26 -0.78 -5.49 9.89
N LEU A 27 -0.52 -5.32 11.18
CA LEU A 27 -0.52 -6.42 12.15
C LEU A 27 -1.95 -6.96 12.34
N PRO A 28 -2.11 -8.29 12.55
CA PRO A 28 -3.43 -8.90 12.65
C PRO A 28 -4.23 -8.36 13.84
N GLY A 29 -5.55 -8.21 13.65
CA GLY A 29 -6.47 -7.78 14.71
C GLY A 29 -6.34 -6.30 15.08
N GLU A 30 -6.91 -5.94 16.23
CA GLU A 30 -6.82 -4.59 16.79
C GLU A 30 -6.06 -4.62 18.11
N PRO A 31 -5.21 -3.60 18.40
CA PRO A 31 -4.50 -3.49 19.66
C PRO A 31 -5.48 -3.32 20.83
N GLY A 32 -5.27 -4.05 21.91
CA GLY A 32 -6.13 -4.01 23.09
C GLY A 32 -5.44 -4.51 24.35
N LYS A 33 -6.14 -4.43 25.49
CA LYS A 33 -5.58 -4.79 26.81
C LYS A 33 -5.43 -6.29 27.04
N SER A 34 -6.01 -7.13 26.20
CA SER A 34 -5.90 -8.58 26.25
C SER A 34 -6.26 -9.16 24.89
N ILE A 35 -5.24 -9.39 24.08
CA ILE A 35 -5.35 -9.88 22.71
C ILE A 35 -4.33 -11.00 22.46
N ALA A 36 -4.57 -11.79 21.41
CA ALA A 36 -3.57 -12.72 20.92
C ALA A 36 -2.33 -11.93 20.44
N SER A 37 -1.13 -12.44 20.74
CA SER A 37 0.11 -11.85 20.23
C SER A 37 0.10 -11.79 18.70
N PRO A 38 0.39 -10.63 18.09
CA PRO A 38 0.43 -10.52 16.63
C PRO A 38 1.71 -11.14 16.03
N PHE A 39 2.68 -11.53 16.86
CA PHE A 39 4.02 -11.94 16.42
C PHE A 39 4.26 -13.44 16.44
N ARG A 40 3.32 -14.21 17.01
CA ARG A 40 3.42 -15.67 17.19
C ARG A 40 2.05 -16.29 17.29
N GLU A 41 1.96 -17.61 17.12
CA GLU A 41 0.73 -18.33 17.44
C GLU A 41 0.46 -18.22 18.95
N ASP A 42 -0.73 -17.72 19.30
CA ASP A 42 -1.10 -17.43 20.68
C ASP A 42 -2.46 -18.01 21.01
N ARG A 43 -2.48 -19.18 21.66
CA ARG A 43 -3.72 -19.90 21.97
C ARG A 43 -4.55 -19.23 23.07
N LYS A 44 -3.92 -18.39 23.90
CA LYS A 44 -4.56 -17.62 24.96
C LYS A 44 -4.10 -16.17 24.87
N PRO A 45 -5.01 -15.18 24.80
CA PRO A 45 -4.64 -13.78 24.75
C PRO A 45 -3.62 -13.41 25.83
N SER A 46 -2.42 -13.05 25.39
CA SER A 46 -1.30 -12.76 26.29
C SER A 46 -0.56 -11.48 25.92
N PHE A 47 -1.03 -10.76 24.91
CA PHE A 47 -0.48 -9.49 24.50
C PHE A 47 -1.40 -8.34 24.91
N SER A 48 -0.80 -7.27 25.42
CA SER A 48 -1.50 -6.13 25.98
C SER A 48 -0.91 -4.83 25.45
N VAL A 49 -1.74 -3.97 24.87
CA VAL A 49 -1.43 -2.57 24.57
C VAL A 49 -2.18 -1.69 25.57
N PHE A 50 -1.45 -0.81 26.26
CA PHE A 50 -1.97 0.00 27.37
C PHE A 50 -1.36 1.41 27.35
N ASP A 51 -1.68 2.21 28.37
CA ASP A 51 -1.21 3.59 28.50
C ASP A 51 -1.58 4.44 27.27
N ASN A 52 -2.88 4.42 26.91
CA ASN A 52 -3.42 5.09 25.71
C ASN A 52 -2.66 4.74 24.42
N GLY A 53 -2.23 3.48 24.27
CA GLY A 53 -1.52 3.02 23.09
C GLY A 53 -0.03 3.31 23.11
N ARG A 54 0.55 3.78 24.20
CA ARG A 54 1.98 4.14 24.25
C ARG A 54 2.89 3.01 24.69
N ARG A 55 2.33 1.97 25.34
CA ARG A 55 3.10 0.84 25.87
C ARG A 55 2.49 -0.50 25.50
N TYR A 56 3.33 -1.52 25.37
CA TYR A 56 2.90 -2.90 25.21
C TYR A 56 3.59 -3.84 26.20
N ARG A 57 3.01 -5.02 26.35
CA ARG A 57 3.60 -6.18 27.01
C ARG A 57 3.07 -7.48 26.39
N ASP A 58 3.96 -8.39 26.02
CA ASP A 58 3.66 -9.81 25.80
C ASP A 58 3.96 -10.56 27.11
N HIS A 59 2.92 -11.02 27.78
CA HIS A 59 3.00 -11.69 29.07
C HIS A 59 3.62 -13.10 28.98
N SER A 60 3.76 -13.66 27.78
CA SER A 60 4.32 -15.01 27.60
C SER A 60 5.82 -14.98 27.31
N THR A 61 6.31 -13.99 26.56
CA THR A 61 7.75 -13.84 26.27
C THR A 61 8.45 -12.89 27.24
N GLY A 62 7.69 -12.00 27.89
CA GLY A 62 8.22 -10.95 28.76
C GLY A 62 8.57 -9.65 28.01
N ASP A 63 8.43 -9.63 26.69
CA ASP A 63 8.70 -8.44 25.87
C ASP A 63 7.78 -7.30 26.28
N ALA A 64 8.34 -6.13 26.53
CA ALA A 64 7.57 -4.95 26.89
C ALA A 64 8.33 -3.69 26.52
N GLY A 65 7.60 -2.61 26.24
CA GLY A 65 8.26 -1.36 25.90
C GLY A 65 7.32 -0.27 25.43
N THR A 66 7.91 0.74 24.82
CA THR A 66 7.27 1.88 24.19
C THR A 66 6.99 1.60 22.70
N VAL A 67 6.46 2.60 21.99
CA VAL A 67 6.27 2.51 20.53
C VAL A 67 7.55 2.18 19.76
N VAL A 68 8.72 2.65 20.19
CA VAL A 68 10.00 2.37 19.51
C VAL A 68 10.41 0.91 19.71
N ASP A 69 10.26 0.39 20.93
CA ASP A 69 10.53 -1.01 21.24
C ASP A 69 9.56 -1.93 20.48
N PHE A 70 8.29 -1.49 20.33
CA PHE A 70 7.29 -2.21 19.56
C PHE A 70 7.66 -2.25 18.07
N VAL A 71 8.14 -1.15 17.49
CA VAL A 71 8.67 -1.12 16.11
C VAL A 71 9.85 -2.09 15.96
N ALA A 72 10.79 -2.07 16.90
CA ALA A 72 11.94 -2.97 16.89
C ALA A 72 11.51 -4.44 16.89
N LEU A 73 10.57 -4.80 17.76
CA LEU A 73 10.00 -6.14 17.85
C LEU A 73 9.23 -6.54 16.58
N ALA A 74 8.35 -5.66 16.10
CA ALA A 74 7.46 -5.96 14.98
C ALA A 74 8.23 -6.14 13.67
N LEU A 75 9.21 -5.28 13.42
CA LEU A 75 10.00 -5.27 12.20
C LEU A 75 11.30 -6.10 12.29
N ASP A 76 11.61 -6.65 13.45
CA ASP A 76 12.86 -7.39 13.72
C ASP A 76 14.11 -6.53 13.43
N LEU A 77 14.14 -5.32 14.01
CA LEU A 77 15.17 -4.31 13.78
C LEU A 77 16.01 -4.04 15.04
N PRO A 78 17.32 -3.72 14.89
CA PRO A 78 18.08 -3.07 15.95
C PRO A 78 17.41 -1.76 16.39
N LEU A 79 17.51 -1.43 17.68
CA LEU A 79 16.84 -0.26 18.26
C LEU A 79 17.14 1.06 17.52
N GLY A 80 18.39 1.24 17.06
CA GLY A 80 18.78 2.42 16.30
C GLY A 80 18.02 2.57 14.97
N ASP A 81 17.75 1.47 14.28
CA ASP A 81 17.00 1.48 13.02
C ASP A 81 15.49 1.57 13.26
N ALA A 82 14.99 1.00 14.36
CA ALA A 82 13.63 1.23 14.81
C ALA A 82 13.36 2.73 15.14
N VAL A 83 14.33 3.43 15.74
CA VAL A 83 14.24 4.88 15.95
C VAL A 83 14.20 5.63 14.62
N LYS A 84 15.06 5.30 13.65
CA LYS A 84 15.03 5.92 12.31
C LYS A 84 13.70 5.70 11.62
N TRP A 85 13.18 4.47 11.65
CA TRP A 85 11.86 4.14 11.11
C TRP A 85 10.78 4.99 11.79
N ALA A 86 10.74 5.00 13.12
CA ALA A 86 9.74 5.75 13.87
C ALA A 86 9.82 7.27 13.57
N ARG A 87 11.01 7.84 13.42
CA ARG A 87 11.22 9.24 13.00
C ARG A 87 10.61 9.53 11.63
N ALA A 88 10.90 8.69 10.64
CA ALA A 88 10.37 8.85 9.29
C ALA A 88 8.83 8.80 9.26
N HIS A 89 8.22 8.09 10.21
CA HIS A 89 6.77 7.92 10.31
C HIS A 89 6.11 8.87 11.32
N CYS A 90 6.86 9.82 11.90
CA CYS A 90 6.32 10.90 12.75
C CYS A 90 5.62 12.04 11.96
N GLY A 91 5.32 11.83 10.67
CA GLY A 91 4.86 12.84 9.71
C GLY A 91 3.35 13.04 9.58
N GLY A 92 2.56 12.73 10.60
CA GLY A 92 1.21 13.26 10.71
C GLY A 92 1.26 14.57 11.50
N ALA A 93 1.29 15.72 10.84
CA ALA A 93 0.94 16.96 11.54
C ALA A 93 -0.45 16.75 12.15
N VAL A 94 -0.55 16.82 13.48
CA VAL A 94 -1.83 17.00 14.15
C VAL A 94 -2.26 18.43 13.83
N VAL A 95 -2.89 18.61 12.67
CA VAL A 95 -3.79 19.74 12.46
C VAL A 95 -5.12 19.29 13.09
N PRO A 96 -5.64 19.98 14.11
CA PRO A 96 -7.00 19.75 14.55
C PRO A 96 -7.92 20.22 13.42
N VAL A 97 -8.27 19.31 12.52
CA VAL A 97 -9.43 19.50 11.65
C VAL A 97 -10.63 19.02 12.45
N PRO A 98 -11.61 19.89 12.78
CA PRO A 98 -12.90 19.43 13.25
C PRO A 98 -13.63 18.83 12.04
N MET A 99 -13.32 17.57 11.75
CA MET A 99 -14.17 16.74 10.92
C MET A 99 -14.37 15.46 11.69
N ALA A 100 -15.64 15.16 11.96
CA ALA A 100 -16.09 13.81 12.19
C ALA A 100 -15.69 12.97 10.96
N ALA A 101 -14.45 12.50 10.94
CA ALA A 101 -14.07 11.36 10.12
C ALA A 101 -14.98 10.23 10.61
N PRO A 102 -15.75 9.57 9.74
CA PRO A 102 -16.35 8.32 10.14
C PRO A 102 -15.16 7.41 10.48
N THR A 103 -14.92 7.21 11.77
CA THR A 103 -14.09 6.11 12.23
C THR A 103 -14.72 4.88 11.60
N TYR A 104 -14.04 4.27 10.64
CA TYR A 104 -14.38 2.94 10.21
C TYR A 104 -14.20 2.06 11.45
N ARG A 105 -15.29 1.88 12.21
CA ARG A 105 -15.44 0.72 13.08
C ARG A 105 -15.54 -0.43 12.09
N ALA A 106 -14.58 -1.35 12.13
CA ALA A 106 -14.81 -2.67 11.58
C ALA A 106 -16.18 -3.13 12.09
N LYS A 107 -17.16 -3.27 11.20
CA LYS A 107 -18.46 -3.79 11.60
C LYS A 107 -18.22 -5.21 12.09
N ALA A 108 -18.26 -5.39 13.40
CA ALA A 108 -18.60 -6.67 14.00
C ALA A 108 -20.03 -6.99 13.57
N GLY A 109 -20.14 -7.75 12.47
CA GLY A 109 -21.41 -8.29 11.96
C GLY A 109 -22.03 -7.49 10.81
N GLY A 110 -22.21 -8.16 9.66
CA GLY A 110 -23.16 -7.76 8.62
C GLY A 110 -22.59 -7.69 7.20
N GLY A 111 -22.35 -8.85 6.59
CA GLY A 111 -22.01 -9.00 5.18
C GLY A 111 -21.28 -10.32 4.95
N VAL A 112 -22.00 -11.35 4.51
CA VAL A 112 -21.41 -12.66 4.17
C VAL A 112 -20.56 -12.49 2.91
N GLY A 113 -19.27 -12.19 3.09
CA GLY A 113 -18.23 -12.20 2.06
C GLY A 113 -16.99 -12.87 2.65
N GLU A 114 -16.32 -13.71 1.86
CA GLU A 114 -15.27 -14.66 2.27
C GLU A 114 -14.41 -14.22 3.47
N LYS A 115 -14.28 -15.09 4.48
CA LYS A 115 -13.30 -14.94 5.57
C LYS A 115 -11.92 -14.74 4.93
N GLY A 116 -11.46 -13.49 4.86
CA GLY A 116 -10.15 -13.15 4.32
C GLY A 116 -9.06 -13.98 5.01
N ARG A 117 -8.10 -14.49 4.24
CA ARG A 117 -6.95 -15.20 4.82
C ARG A 117 -6.17 -14.23 5.69
N ALA A 118 -5.71 -14.68 6.86
CA ALA A 118 -4.86 -13.86 7.72
C ALA A 118 -3.68 -13.30 6.92
N ILE A 119 -3.41 -12.00 7.08
CA ILE A 119 -2.22 -11.36 6.51
C ILE A 119 -1.00 -12.00 7.19
N PRO A 120 -0.02 -12.52 6.42
CA PRO A 120 1.16 -13.14 6.98
C PRO A 120 2.03 -12.08 7.68
N ARG A 121 3.01 -12.52 8.47
CA ARG A 121 3.96 -11.59 9.09
C ARG A 121 4.71 -10.83 8.00
N LEU A 122 4.43 -9.54 7.91
CA LEU A 122 5.13 -8.61 7.04
C LEU A 122 6.42 -8.13 7.70
N ARG A 123 7.42 -7.84 6.87
CA ARG A 123 8.72 -7.28 7.27
C ARG A 123 9.22 -6.27 6.24
N LEU A 124 10.19 -5.45 6.64
CA LEU A 124 10.95 -4.67 5.68
C LEU A 124 11.81 -5.60 4.81
N SER A 125 12.31 -5.03 3.72
CA SER A 125 13.32 -5.62 2.86
C SER A 125 14.58 -6.01 3.64
N ARG A 126 15.15 -7.13 3.25
CA ARG A 126 16.51 -7.55 3.61
C ARG A 126 17.48 -7.06 2.53
N ALA A 127 18.78 -7.24 2.79
CA ALA A 127 19.83 -6.90 1.84
C ALA A 127 19.50 -7.43 0.42
N ASP A 128 19.69 -6.57 -0.57
CA ASP A 128 19.52 -6.83 -2.00
C ASP A 128 18.06 -7.09 -2.47
N GLU A 129 17.07 -7.16 -1.58
CA GLU A 129 15.68 -7.41 -1.99
C GLU A 129 15.05 -6.23 -2.72
N LEU A 130 15.39 -4.99 -2.34
CA LEU A 130 14.95 -3.79 -3.06
C LEU A 130 15.63 -3.68 -4.41
N GLU A 131 16.93 -3.98 -4.49
CA GLU A 131 17.71 -4.01 -5.72
C GLU A 131 17.16 -5.08 -6.68
N ALA A 132 16.83 -6.26 -6.17
CA ALA A 132 16.19 -7.33 -6.94
C ALA A 132 14.82 -6.90 -7.47
N LEU A 133 13.98 -6.27 -6.64
CA LEU A 133 12.67 -5.77 -7.06
C LEU A 133 12.79 -4.62 -8.08
N ALA A 134 13.74 -3.72 -7.86
CA ALA A 134 14.07 -2.62 -8.76
C ALA A 134 14.45 -3.13 -10.15
N ALA A 135 15.37 -4.10 -10.21
CA ALA A 135 15.79 -4.75 -11.45
C ALA A 135 14.63 -5.50 -12.13
N LEU A 136 13.82 -6.22 -11.35
CA LEU A 136 12.68 -6.97 -11.88
C LEU A 136 11.59 -6.08 -12.51
N ARG A 137 11.42 -4.84 -12.00
CA ARG A 137 10.29 -3.98 -12.36
C ARG A 137 10.68 -2.69 -13.09
N GLY A 138 11.96 -2.40 -13.25
CA GLY A 138 12.43 -1.14 -13.81
C GLY A 138 12.11 0.07 -12.92
N ILE A 139 12.00 -0.15 -11.61
CA ILE A 139 11.68 0.88 -10.61
C ILE A 139 12.97 1.27 -9.86
N LYS A 140 13.15 2.55 -9.56
CA LYS A 140 14.30 3.01 -8.78
C LYS A 140 14.20 2.58 -7.32
N VAL A 141 15.32 2.17 -6.72
CA VAL A 141 15.39 1.73 -5.32
C VAL A 141 14.89 2.83 -4.38
N GLU A 142 15.13 4.10 -4.72
CA GLU A 142 14.66 5.25 -3.98
C GLU A 142 13.12 5.30 -3.88
N THR A 143 12.43 4.99 -4.98
CA THR A 143 10.96 4.90 -5.02
C THR A 143 10.47 3.75 -4.16
N LEU A 144 11.14 2.59 -4.23
CA LEU A 144 10.78 1.42 -3.43
C LEU A 144 11.00 1.68 -1.93
N LYS A 145 12.10 2.35 -1.55
CA LYS A 145 12.37 2.77 -0.17
C LYS A 145 11.28 3.70 0.37
N ALA A 146 10.81 4.64 -0.44
CA ALA A 146 9.72 5.54 -0.05
C ALA A 146 8.38 4.80 0.12
N ALA A 147 8.10 3.82 -0.73
CA ALA A 147 6.91 2.97 -0.59
C ALA A 147 7.01 2.07 0.66
N GLU A 148 8.19 1.54 0.95
CA GLU A 148 8.45 0.73 2.13
C GLU A 148 8.36 1.54 3.42
N SER A 149 8.91 2.75 3.43
CA SER A 149 8.84 3.69 4.55
C SER A 149 7.45 4.29 4.78
N CYS A 150 6.40 3.76 4.18
CA CYS A 150 5.03 4.09 4.55
C CYS A 150 4.14 2.84 4.70
N GLY A 151 4.75 1.64 4.70
CA GLY A 151 4.03 0.37 4.80
C GLY A 151 3.29 -0.02 3.52
N LEU A 152 3.43 0.73 2.43
CA LEU A 152 2.81 0.41 1.14
C LEU A 152 3.52 -0.73 0.42
N LEU A 153 4.85 -0.83 0.58
CA LEU A 153 5.65 -1.95 0.14
C LEU A 153 6.18 -2.71 1.36
N MET A 154 5.89 -3.99 1.45
CA MET A 154 6.44 -4.86 2.49
C MET A 154 6.85 -6.20 1.90
N PHE A 155 7.60 -7.00 2.65
CA PHE A 155 8.03 -8.33 2.24
C PHE A 155 7.48 -9.39 3.19
N THR A 156 7.31 -10.61 2.68
CA THR A 156 6.93 -11.79 3.48
C THR A 156 7.58 -13.03 2.89
N GLU A 157 7.69 -14.07 3.70
CA GLU A 157 7.94 -15.42 3.21
C GLU A 157 6.61 -16.17 3.11
N TRP A 158 6.34 -16.77 1.96
CA TRP A 158 5.15 -17.57 1.73
C TRP A 158 5.50 -18.80 0.90
N ALA A 159 5.10 -19.98 1.39
CA ALA A 159 5.39 -21.27 0.75
C ALA A 159 6.90 -21.45 0.42
N GLY A 160 7.78 -21.00 1.32
CA GLY A 160 9.24 -21.08 1.13
C GLY A 160 9.79 -20.20 0.00
N ARG A 161 9.08 -19.11 -0.33
CA ARG A 161 9.50 -18.11 -1.32
C ARG A 161 9.38 -16.72 -0.72
N VAL A 162 10.29 -15.84 -1.11
CA VAL A 162 10.21 -14.40 -0.79
C VAL A 162 9.17 -13.76 -1.70
N ALA A 163 8.27 -12.99 -1.11
CA ALA A 163 7.28 -12.20 -1.81
C ALA A 163 7.37 -10.73 -1.39
N TRP A 164 7.33 -9.84 -2.38
CA TRP A 164 7.07 -8.42 -2.16
C TRP A 164 5.56 -8.18 -2.27
N CYS A 165 5.03 -7.33 -1.40
CA CYS A 165 3.62 -7.11 -1.20
C CYS A 165 3.29 -5.63 -1.31
N VAL A 166 2.30 -5.31 -2.13
CA VAL A 166 1.62 -4.02 -2.07
C VAL A 166 0.55 -4.14 -0.99
N CYS A 167 0.65 -3.31 0.03
CA CYS A 167 -0.17 -3.39 1.23
C CYS A 167 -0.98 -2.11 1.40
N ASP A 168 -2.22 -2.25 1.90
CA ASP A 168 -2.93 -1.09 2.43
C ASP A 168 -2.34 -0.73 3.80
N PRO A 169 -1.83 0.50 4.00
CA PRO A 169 -1.32 0.92 5.31
C PRO A 169 -2.39 0.95 6.43
N GLY A 170 -3.67 0.77 6.07
CA GLY A 170 -4.76 0.54 7.03
C GLY A 170 -4.95 -0.93 7.43
N GLY A 171 -4.11 -1.85 6.94
CA GLY A 171 -4.13 -3.26 7.30
C GLY A 171 -5.24 -4.10 6.65
N ARG A 172 -5.88 -3.58 5.59
CA ARG A 172 -7.04 -4.25 4.95
C ARG A 172 -6.63 -5.43 4.07
N ILE A 173 -5.59 -5.23 3.27
CA ILE A 173 -5.15 -6.17 2.24
C ILE A 173 -3.63 -6.10 2.05
N ALA A 174 -3.05 -7.25 1.74
CA ALA A 174 -1.71 -7.36 1.17
C ALA A 174 -1.79 -8.22 -0.09
N GLU A 175 -1.31 -7.72 -1.23
CA GLU A 175 -1.17 -8.52 -2.45
C GLU A 175 0.30 -8.75 -2.78
N GLY A 176 0.72 -10.00 -2.62
CA GLY A 176 2.09 -10.44 -2.81
C GLY A 176 2.37 -11.11 -4.14
N ARG A 177 3.57 -10.86 -4.66
CA ARG A 177 4.14 -11.53 -5.83
C ARG A 177 5.53 -12.04 -5.48
N ARG A 178 5.94 -13.15 -6.10
CA ARG A 178 7.27 -13.70 -5.88
C ARG A 178 8.33 -12.70 -6.34
N LEU A 179 9.39 -12.56 -5.53
CA LEU A 179 10.52 -11.71 -5.85
C LEU A 179 11.35 -12.26 -7.02
N ASP A 180 11.29 -13.57 -7.27
CA ASP A 180 11.92 -14.21 -8.44
C ASP A 180 11.14 -14.02 -9.76
N GLY A 181 10.05 -13.25 -9.74
CA GLY A 181 9.22 -12.95 -10.92
C GLY A 181 8.34 -14.10 -11.40
N ARG A 182 8.45 -15.30 -10.81
CA ARG A 182 7.64 -16.46 -11.22
C ARG A 182 6.22 -16.36 -10.69
N VAL A 183 5.32 -17.14 -11.28
CA VAL A 183 3.96 -17.32 -10.75
C VAL A 183 3.97 -18.18 -9.50
N TRP A 184 2.97 -17.99 -8.64
CA TRP A 184 2.68 -18.95 -7.57
C TRP A 184 2.19 -20.25 -8.20
N GLU A 185 2.75 -21.36 -7.75
CA GLU A 185 2.27 -22.68 -8.15
C GLU A 185 0.83 -22.90 -7.68
N ALA A 186 0.13 -23.80 -8.38
CA ALA A 186 -1.16 -24.28 -7.93
C ALA A 186 -1.00 -24.97 -6.56
N TYR A 187 -1.92 -24.69 -5.64
CA TYR A 187 -1.87 -25.25 -4.29
C TYR A 187 -3.28 -25.53 -3.78
N LYS A 188 -3.56 -26.79 -3.48
CA LYS A 188 -4.91 -27.27 -3.12
C LYS A 188 -5.92 -26.83 -4.19
N THR A 189 -6.92 -26.03 -3.80
CA THR A 189 -7.97 -25.51 -4.69
C THR A 189 -7.58 -24.24 -5.43
N LEU A 190 -6.41 -23.67 -5.14
CA LEU A 190 -5.95 -22.44 -5.80
C LEU A 190 -5.22 -22.77 -7.10
N PRO A 191 -5.61 -22.17 -8.24
CA PRO A 191 -4.84 -22.31 -9.46
C PRO A 191 -3.49 -21.60 -9.36
N ALA A 192 -2.62 -21.89 -10.34
CA ALA A 192 -1.44 -21.08 -10.57
C ALA A 192 -1.86 -19.62 -10.82
N ARG A 193 -1.13 -18.68 -10.21
CA ARG A 193 -1.58 -17.29 -10.13
C ARG A 193 -0.40 -16.33 -10.06
N LYS A 194 -0.54 -15.17 -10.68
CA LYS A 194 0.51 -14.14 -10.73
C LYS A 194 0.70 -13.41 -9.40
N CYS A 195 -0.36 -13.35 -8.58
CA CYS A 195 -0.36 -12.71 -7.28
C CYS A 195 -1.11 -13.56 -6.26
N HIS A 196 -0.83 -13.33 -4.99
CA HIS A 196 -1.59 -13.89 -3.88
C HIS A 196 -2.04 -12.77 -2.95
N ALA A 197 -3.33 -12.71 -2.67
CA ALA A 197 -3.89 -11.71 -1.76
C ALA A 197 -4.18 -12.35 -0.40
N TRP A 198 -3.83 -11.63 0.66
CA TRP A 198 -4.22 -11.88 2.03
C TRP A 198 -5.02 -10.68 2.56
N GLY A 199 -5.84 -10.92 3.57
CA GLY A 199 -6.85 -9.98 4.03
C GLY A 199 -8.12 -10.03 3.17
N GLY A 200 -8.83 -8.91 3.11
CA GLY A 200 -10.08 -8.76 2.36
C GLY A 200 -10.19 -7.36 1.76
N GLY A 201 -11.39 -6.98 1.30
CA GLY A 201 -11.62 -5.60 0.89
C GLY A 201 -10.91 -5.16 -0.39
N LYS A 202 -10.88 -6.02 -1.42
CA LYS A 202 -10.37 -5.63 -2.76
C LYS A 202 -11.12 -4.45 -3.39
N ASP A 203 -12.32 -4.16 -2.89
CA ASP A 203 -13.13 -3.00 -3.28
C ASP A 203 -12.63 -1.70 -2.59
N TRP A 204 -11.72 -1.78 -1.61
CA TRP A 204 -11.03 -0.61 -1.04
C TRP A 204 -9.74 -0.34 -1.82
N PRO A 205 -9.55 0.86 -2.39
CA PRO A 205 -8.30 1.19 -3.05
C PRO A 205 -7.15 1.26 -2.04
N VAL A 206 -6.13 0.44 -2.27
CA VAL A 206 -4.91 0.43 -1.47
C VAL A 206 -4.28 1.82 -1.46
N ASN A 207 -3.85 2.27 -0.28
CA ASN A 207 -3.19 3.57 -0.06
C ASN A 207 -4.12 4.79 -0.20
N LEU A 208 -5.44 4.61 -0.32
CA LEU A 208 -6.37 5.72 -0.57
C LEU A 208 -6.29 6.83 0.47
N GLU A 209 -6.22 6.50 1.75
CA GLU A 209 -6.25 7.50 2.82
C GLU A 209 -5.02 8.42 2.79
N ALA A 210 -3.85 7.86 2.50
CA ALA A 210 -2.62 8.64 2.34
C ALA A 210 -2.66 9.42 1.02
N ALA A 211 -3.06 8.78 -0.09
CA ALA A 211 -3.15 9.41 -1.40
C ALA A 211 -4.11 10.60 -1.41
N ALA A 212 -5.26 10.49 -0.75
CA ALA A 212 -6.31 11.50 -0.68
C ALA A 212 -5.89 12.79 0.07
N ARG A 213 -4.69 12.84 0.67
CA ARG A 213 -4.10 14.09 1.16
C ARG A 213 -3.72 15.04 0.02
N CYS A 214 -3.49 14.50 -1.18
CA CYS A 214 -3.24 15.29 -2.39
C CYS A 214 -4.55 15.70 -3.07
N GLU A 215 -4.57 16.82 -3.78
CA GLU A 215 -5.75 17.27 -4.55
C GLU A 215 -5.97 16.42 -5.81
N LYS A 216 -4.90 15.81 -6.30
CA LYS A 216 -4.90 14.99 -7.50
C LYS A 216 -4.55 13.54 -7.18
N LEU A 217 -5.17 12.61 -7.88
CA LEU A 217 -5.03 11.18 -7.65
C LEU A 217 -4.75 10.41 -8.94
N LEU A 218 -3.80 9.49 -8.87
CA LEU A 218 -3.69 8.37 -9.79
C LEU A 218 -4.36 7.14 -9.20
N LEU A 219 -5.20 6.49 -10.01
CA LEU A 219 -5.88 5.25 -9.63
C LEU A 219 -5.53 4.15 -10.63
N VAL A 220 -4.88 3.09 -10.16
CA VAL A 220 -4.34 2.00 -10.99
C VAL A 220 -4.98 0.65 -10.64
N GLU A 221 -4.90 -0.35 -11.53
CA GLU A 221 -5.57 -1.67 -11.36
C GLU A 221 -4.71 -2.75 -10.66
N GLY A 222 -3.38 -2.68 -10.76
CA GLY A 222 -2.51 -3.74 -10.25
C GLY A 222 -1.62 -3.31 -9.08
N GLY A 223 -1.24 -4.26 -8.23
CA GLY A 223 -0.16 -4.05 -7.24
C GLY A 223 1.15 -3.53 -7.86
N PRO A 224 1.71 -4.15 -8.92
CA PRO A 224 2.88 -3.61 -9.61
C PRO A 224 2.67 -2.18 -10.14
N ASP A 225 1.45 -1.88 -10.61
CA ASP A 225 1.12 -0.56 -11.15
C ASP A 225 1.12 0.52 -10.08
N VAL A 226 0.84 0.19 -8.82
CA VAL A 226 0.93 1.14 -7.70
C VAL A 226 2.37 1.63 -7.56
N LEU A 227 3.34 0.70 -7.54
CA LEU A 227 4.75 1.06 -7.43
C LEU A 227 5.26 1.77 -8.69
N ALA A 228 4.78 1.37 -9.87
CA ALA A 228 5.13 2.02 -11.12
C ALA A 228 4.57 3.44 -11.22
N ALA A 229 3.34 3.67 -10.74
CA ALA A 229 2.75 5.00 -10.69
C ALA A 229 3.48 5.93 -9.71
N LEU A 230 4.00 5.41 -8.58
CA LEU A 230 4.90 6.18 -7.71
C LEU A 230 6.19 6.59 -8.44
N GLU A 231 6.76 5.69 -9.24
CA GLU A 231 7.94 5.99 -10.06
C GLU A 231 7.64 7.06 -11.13
N ILE A 232 6.46 7.03 -11.76
CA ILE A 232 6.02 8.07 -12.71
C ILE A 232 5.87 9.42 -11.98
N VAL A 233 5.18 9.45 -10.84
CA VAL A 233 5.04 10.66 -10.01
C VAL A 233 6.41 11.24 -9.65
N ARG A 234 7.38 10.39 -9.31
CA ARG A 234 8.76 10.78 -9.03
C ARG A 234 9.50 11.31 -10.25
N ARG A 235 9.38 10.66 -11.41
CA ARG A 235 10.00 11.10 -12.67
C ARG A 235 9.46 12.45 -13.14
N GLU A 236 8.20 12.73 -12.87
CA GLU A 236 7.55 14.00 -13.24
C GLU A 236 7.76 15.13 -12.21
N GLY A 237 8.39 14.85 -11.06
CA GLY A 237 8.69 15.86 -10.03
C GLY A 237 7.44 16.42 -9.35
N VAL A 238 6.40 15.60 -9.20
CA VAL A 238 5.07 16.00 -8.67
C VAL A 238 4.74 15.31 -7.34
N GLU A 239 5.76 14.76 -6.67
CA GLU A 239 5.66 14.20 -5.32
C GLU A 239 5.03 15.23 -4.36
N GLY A 240 3.93 14.86 -3.71
CA GLY A 240 3.19 15.73 -2.78
C GLY A 240 2.03 16.52 -3.40
N SER A 241 1.94 16.57 -4.73
CA SER A 241 0.75 17.14 -5.41
C SER A 241 -0.17 16.07 -6.00
N VAL A 242 0.36 14.86 -6.22
CA VAL A 242 -0.37 13.71 -6.78
C VAL A 242 -0.22 12.50 -5.85
N GLY A 243 -1.34 11.97 -5.37
CA GLY A 243 -1.41 10.74 -4.59
C GLY A 243 -1.66 9.52 -5.48
N VAL A 244 -1.18 8.34 -5.09
CA VAL A 244 -1.36 7.09 -5.84
C VAL A 244 -2.16 6.08 -5.01
N ALA A 245 -3.21 5.52 -5.59
CA ALA A 245 -3.99 4.44 -5.00
C ALA A 245 -4.22 3.31 -6.02
N GLY A 246 -4.41 2.08 -5.54
CA GLY A 246 -4.58 0.90 -6.40
C GLY A 246 -5.85 0.10 -6.08
N ILE A 247 -6.66 -0.20 -7.10
CA ILE A 247 -7.83 -1.07 -6.96
C ILE A 247 -7.42 -2.47 -7.38
N LEU A 248 -7.15 -3.33 -6.39
CA LEU A 248 -6.60 -4.65 -6.65
C LEU A 248 -7.64 -5.65 -7.17
N GLY A 249 -7.17 -6.54 -8.05
CA GLY A 249 -7.95 -7.66 -8.58
C GLY A 249 -8.44 -7.41 -10.00
N ALA A 250 -8.14 -8.36 -10.89
CA ALA A 250 -8.45 -8.26 -12.31
C ALA A 250 -9.95 -8.00 -12.54
N GLY A 251 -10.27 -6.90 -13.24
CA GLY A 251 -11.65 -6.56 -13.57
C GLY A 251 -12.53 -6.19 -12.38
N ASN A 252 -11.97 -5.80 -11.23
CA ASN A 252 -12.78 -5.28 -10.13
C ASN A 252 -13.50 -4.00 -10.58
N THR A 253 -14.83 -4.01 -10.61
CA THR A 253 -15.66 -2.87 -11.04
C THR A 253 -16.26 -2.11 -9.87
N ARG A 254 -15.97 -2.52 -8.63
CA ARG A 254 -16.61 -2.01 -7.42
C ARG A 254 -15.64 -1.18 -6.59
N LEU A 255 -16.22 -0.25 -5.83
CA LEU A 255 -15.55 0.47 -4.76
C LEU A 255 -16.38 0.35 -3.49
N ASP A 256 -15.71 0.21 -2.36
CA ASP A 256 -16.36 0.28 -1.06
C ASP A 256 -17.03 1.66 -0.91
N PRO A 257 -18.33 1.75 -0.55
CA PRO A 257 -19.00 3.03 -0.36
C PRO A 257 -18.28 3.98 0.61
N ALA A 258 -17.55 3.46 1.61
CA ALA A 258 -16.77 4.26 2.54
C ALA A 258 -15.50 4.86 1.90
N ALA A 259 -15.05 4.36 0.75
CA ALA A 259 -13.94 4.94 -0.02
C ALA A 259 -14.39 6.16 -0.83
N LEU A 260 -15.66 6.22 -1.25
CA LEU A 260 -16.17 7.26 -2.15
C LEU A 260 -15.98 8.71 -1.65
N PRO A 261 -16.19 9.02 -0.36
CA PRO A 261 -15.99 10.39 0.16
C PRO A 261 -14.58 10.94 -0.04
N PHE A 262 -13.54 10.10 -0.12
CA PHE A 262 -12.15 10.54 -0.31
C PHE A 262 -11.90 11.17 -1.69
N PHE A 263 -12.77 10.93 -2.66
CA PHE A 263 -12.64 11.43 -4.03
C PHE A 263 -13.34 12.77 -4.26
N ARG A 264 -14.13 13.27 -3.30
CA ARG A 264 -14.86 14.53 -3.44
C ARG A 264 -13.90 15.69 -3.69
N GLY A 265 -14.17 16.46 -4.75
CA GLY A 265 -13.37 17.61 -5.16
C GLY A 265 -11.99 17.27 -5.75
N LYS A 266 -11.65 15.99 -5.91
CA LYS A 266 -10.34 15.56 -6.43
C LYS A 266 -10.33 15.53 -7.96
N ALA A 267 -9.16 15.78 -8.55
CA ALA A 267 -8.90 15.42 -9.94
C ALA A 267 -8.30 14.01 -10.01
N VAL A 268 -9.01 13.07 -10.62
CA VAL A 268 -8.62 11.66 -10.66
C VAL A 268 -8.28 11.24 -12.09
N ARG A 269 -7.10 10.66 -12.27
CA ARG A 269 -6.71 9.98 -13.51
C ARG A 269 -6.65 8.48 -13.29
N LEU A 270 -7.43 7.76 -14.08
CA LEU A 270 -7.48 6.31 -14.10
C LEU A 270 -6.43 5.75 -15.05
N PHE A 271 -5.78 4.66 -14.66
CA PHE A 271 -4.90 3.86 -15.51
C PHE A 271 -5.41 2.42 -15.58
N PRO A 272 -6.43 2.15 -16.42
CA PRO A 272 -6.89 0.79 -16.66
C PRO A 272 -5.83 -0.04 -17.41
N HIS A 273 -5.84 -1.35 -17.21
CA HIS A 273 -5.13 -2.24 -18.13
C HIS A 273 -5.69 -2.10 -19.56
N ALA A 274 -4.82 -2.25 -20.56
CA ALA A 274 -5.12 -2.07 -21.98
C ALA A 274 -5.92 -3.25 -22.59
N ASP A 275 -6.80 -3.88 -21.82
CA ASP A 275 -7.67 -4.96 -22.23
C ASP A 275 -9.15 -4.60 -22.00
N GLU A 276 -10.05 -5.50 -22.38
CA GLU A 276 -11.49 -5.25 -22.25
C GLU A 276 -11.95 -5.15 -20.80
N ALA A 277 -11.36 -5.96 -19.91
CA ALA A 277 -11.70 -5.98 -18.49
C ALA A 277 -11.29 -4.65 -17.82
N GLY A 278 -10.07 -4.17 -18.07
CA GLY A 278 -9.58 -2.89 -17.56
C GLY A 278 -10.40 -1.71 -18.07
N ARG A 279 -10.75 -1.69 -19.36
CA ARG A 279 -11.66 -0.66 -19.92
C ARG A 279 -13.04 -0.68 -19.28
N ASN A 280 -13.58 -1.85 -18.98
CA ASN A 280 -14.86 -1.99 -18.28
C ASN A 280 -14.77 -1.49 -16.83
N ALA A 281 -13.70 -1.86 -16.12
CA ALA A 281 -13.41 -1.41 -14.77
C ALA A 281 -13.29 0.12 -14.68
N ALA A 282 -12.49 0.74 -15.54
CA ALA A 282 -12.35 2.20 -15.57
C ALA A 282 -13.67 2.92 -15.86
N ARG A 283 -14.53 2.38 -16.74
CA ARG A 283 -15.86 2.95 -16.99
C ARG A 283 -16.75 2.89 -15.75
N ALA A 284 -16.71 1.80 -15.00
CA ALA A 284 -17.46 1.65 -13.76
C ALA A 284 -16.94 2.62 -12.68
N TRP A 285 -15.63 2.65 -12.45
CA TRP A 285 -15.02 3.57 -11.49
C TRP A 285 -15.29 5.02 -11.86
N ALA A 286 -15.15 5.41 -13.13
CA ALA A 286 -15.39 6.79 -13.55
C ALA A 286 -16.82 7.27 -13.25
N ARG A 287 -17.83 6.38 -13.31
CA ARG A 287 -19.20 6.70 -12.89
C ARG A 287 -19.27 6.91 -11.38
N LEU A 288 -18.80 5.93 -10.59
CA LEU A 288 -18.80 5.99 -9.13
C LEU A 288 -18.10 7.24 -8.58
N LEU A 289 -16.95 7.59 -9.16
CA LEU A 289 -16.15 8.74 -8.74
C LEU A 289 -16.82 10.08 -9.08
N ARG A 290 -17.45 10.18 -10.27
CA ARG A 290 -18.23 11.38 -10.63
C ARG A 290 -19.44 11.54 -9.72
N ASP A 291 -20.16 10.45 -9.46
CA ASP A 291 -21.33 10.46 -8.58
C ASP A 291 -20.94 10.80 -7.13
N ALA A 292 -19.72 10.43 -6.70
CA ALA A 292 -19.15 10.80 -5.40
C ALA A 292 -18.71 12.28 -5.30
N GLY A 293 -18.73 13.02 -6.42
CA GLY A 293 -18.39 14.44 -6.48
C GLY A 293 -16.92 14.73 -6.77
N ALA A 294 -16.19 13.85 -7.46
CA ALA A 294 -14.86 14.17 -7.99
C ALA A 294 -14.94 15.36 -8.96
N ALA A 295 -13.99 16.29 -8.86
CA ALA A 295 -13.96 17.51 -9.68
C ALA A 295 -13.68 17.20 -11.15
N ARG A 296 -12.83 16.20 -11.41
CA ARG A 296 -12.51 15.71 -12.75
C ARG A 296 -12.18 14.23 -12.67
N VAL A 297 -12.65 13.46 -13.64
CA VAL A 297 -12.26 12.06 -13.82
C VAL A 297 -11.96 11.82 -15.30
N ASP A 298 -10.71 11.45 -15.59
CA ASP A 298 -10.28 11.00 -16.92
C ASP A 298 -9.51 9.69 -16.83
N ALA A 299 -9.21 9.08 -17.98
CA ALA A 299 -8.43 7.85 -18.06
C ALA A 299 -7.30 8.04 -19.06
N PHE A 300 -6.13 7.54 -18.71
CA PHE A 300 -4.99 7.48 -19.62
C PHE A 300 -5.08 6.24 -20.49
N ASP A 301 -4.96 6.41 -21.80
CA ASP A 301 -5.05 5.32 -22.76
C ASP A 301 -3.68 4.67 -23.00
N LEU A 302 -3.47 3.49 -22.42
CA LEU A 302 -2.25 2.68 -22.61
C LEU A 302 -2.22 1.89 -23.94
N SER A 303 -3.25 1.97 -24.78
CA SER A 303 -3.30 1.20 -26.02
C SER A 303 -2.12 1.50 -26.95
N GLY A 304 -1.58 0.47 -27.59
CA GLY A 304 -0.45 0.60 -28.50
C GLY A 304 0.86 0.98 -27.81
N LEU A 305 0.98 0.83 -26.49
CA LEU A 305 2.27 0.81 -25.80
C LEU A 305 3.12 -0.35 -26.31
N ILE A 306 4.34 -0.06 -26.73
CA ILE A 306 5.36 -1.04 -27.08
C ILE A 306 6.53 -0.86 -26.11
N ARG A 307 6.99 -1.98 -25.53
CA ARG A 307 8.12 -2.00 -24.60
C ARG A 307 9.44 -2.10 -25.34
N ALA A 308 10.55 -1.82 -24.66
CA ALA A 308 11.89 -1.86 -25.22
C ALA A 308 12.31 -3.25 -25.75
N ASP A 309 11.65 -4.32 -25.30
CA ASP A 309 11.83 -5.69 -25.83
C ASP A 309 11.00 -5.98 -27.09
N GLY A 310 10.24 -5.00 -27.58
CA GLY A 310 9.36 -5.10 -28.74
C GLY A 310 7.99 -5.72 -28.44
N GLU A 311 7.74 -6.19 -27.22
CA GLU A 311 6.44 -6.74 -26.85
C GLU A 311 5.41 -5.64 -26.60
N GLN A 312 4.13 -6.00 -26.78
CA GLN A 312 3.02 -5.11 -26.47
C GLN A 312 2.88 -4.95 -24.95
N GLY A 313 2.99 -3.71 -24.48
CA GLY A 313 2.68 -3.34 -23.11
C GLY A 313 1.18 -3.19 -22.89
N LYS A 314 0.74 -3.40 -21.65
CA LYS A 314 -0.67 -3.42 -21.30
C LYS A 314 -1.02 -2.70 -20.00
N ASP A 315 -0.05 -2.42 -19.14
CA ASP A 315 -0.29 -1.82 -17.83
C ASP A 315 0.72 -0.71 -17.51
N VAL A 316 0.57 -0.06 -16.36
CA VAL A 316 1.41 1.09 -15.96
C VAL A 316 2.84 0.62 -15.71
N CYS A 317 3.01 -0.59 -15.19
CA CYS A 317 4.32 -1.17 -14.98
C CYS A 317 5.11 -1.28 -16.29
N ASP A 318 4.46 -1.65 -17.39
CA ASP A 318 5.10 -1.73 -18.71
C ASP A 318 5.58 -0.37 -19.25
N VAL A 319 4.97 0.75 -18.83
CA VAL A 319 5.36 2.12 -19.25
C VAL A 319 6.78 2.45 -18.82
N LEU A 320 7.23 1.92 -17.68
CA LEU A 320 8.60 2.17 -17.20
C LEU A 320 9.68 1.63 -18.14
N ASN A 321 9.31 0.70 -19.03
CA ASN A 321 10.14 0.09 -20.05
C ASN A 321 9.62 0.40 -21.47
N ILE A 322 8.99 1.56 -21.69
CA ILE A 322 8.53 1.99 -23.02
C ILE A 322 9.69 2.05 -24.01
N ALA A 323 9.48 1.57 -25.25
CA ALA A 323 10.45 1.69 -26.32
C ALA A 323 10.66 3.17 -26.70
N PRO A 324 11.91 3.65 -26.91
CA PRO A 324 12.18 5.02 -27.31
C PRO A 324 11.41 5.46 -28.55
N GLU A 325 11.27 4.57 -29.54
CA GLU A 325 10.53 4.80 -30.78
C GLU A 325 9.04 4.96 -30.50
N CYS A 326 8.48 4.09 -29.65
CA CYS A 326 7.08 4.19 -29.21
C CYS A 326 6.80 5.51 -28.50
N GLN A 327 7.73 5.96 -27.65
CA GLN A 327 7.61 7.26 -26.98
C GLN A 327 7.73 8.43 -27.96
N ALA A 328 8.65 8.35 -28.93
CA ALA A 328 8.88 9.38 -29.93
C ALA A 328 7.73 9.50 -30.95
N GLU A 329 7.08 8.40 -31.32
CA GLU A 329 6.02 8.39 -32.33
C GLU A 329 4.64 8.74 -31.75
N LYS A 330 4.38 8.39 -30.49
CA LYS A 330 3.04 8.52 -29.89
C LYS A 330 3.00 9.68 -28.92
N VAL A 331 2.45 10.80 -29.38
CA VAL A 331 2.29 12.06 -28.62
C VAL A 331 1.77 11.87 -27.20
N LYS A 332 0.84 10.94 -26.97
CA LYS A 332 0.30 10.66 -25.63
C LYS A 332 1.34 10.22 -24.60
N PHE A 333 2.46 9.62 -25.01
CA PHE A 333 3.55 9.19 -24.13
C PHE A 333 4.70 10.21 -24.02
N GLN A 334 4.63 11.33 -24.74
CA GLN A 334 5.64 12.41 -24.68
C GLN A 334 5.35 13.42 -23.57
N GLY A 335 4.08 13.55 -23.18
CA GLY A 335 3.63 14.51 -22.17
C GLY A 335 3.62 13.95 -20.75
N ARG A 336 3.11 14.76 -19.82
CA ARG A 336 2.83 14.30 -18.45
C ARG A 336 1.70 13.28 -18.47
N MET A 337 1.95 12.17 -17.80
CA MET A 337 0.98 11.13 -17.55
C MET A 337 0.13 11.48 -16.33
N THR A 338 0.64 12.28 -15.39
CA THR A 338 -0.11 12.74 -14.21
C THR A 338 -1.14 13.85 -14.52
N PRO A 339 -2.25 13.95 -13.75
CA PRO A 339 -3.33 14.92 -13.96
C PRO A 339 -3.00 16.38 -13.57
#